data_AF-A0A1H8HYJ2-F1
#
_entry.id   AF-A0A1H8HYJ2-F1
#
_cell.length_a   1.000
_cell.length_b   1.000
_cell.length_c   1.000
_cell.angle_alpha   90.00
_cell.angle_beta   90.00
_cell.angle_gamma   90.00
#
_symmetry.space_group_name_H-M   'P 1'
#
loop_
_entity.id
_entity.type
_entity.pdbx_description
1 polymer ?
#
loop_
_entity_poly.entity_id
_entity_poly.type
_entity_poly.pdbx_seq_one_letter_code
_entity_poly.pdbx_strand_id
1 'polypeptide(L)'
;MMISRLFAAALAALFLIAPAAATDAELAKLARSPGTPDIPGLKIVWLAPWGDVAKAHAWHNIIVHQTEGPTGSARGGAAEQAKNPTRRGVTVWVETDGTVYWAVAENLVPTHGDGANRNDNKYIDNRTTYRQVVRDNAIGVEFAGNYPDVTAGPTEAQVAAWKILVKVLRARYDIPLDHVYAHNWIDYKDARYCEGCWLATLARTWGE
;
A
#
# COMPACT_ATOMS: atom_id res chain seq x y z
N MET A 1 -2.44 -26.05 40.77
CA MET A 1 -1.39 -25.94 39.72
C MET A 1 -1.90 -25.42 38.37
N MET A 2 -3.16 -25.68 37.96
CA MET A 2 -3.73 -25.10 36.71
C MET A 2 -4.03 -23.59 36.80
N ILE A 3 -4.54 -23.10 37.94
CA ILE A 3 -4.87 -21.69 38.13
C ILE A 3 -3.64 -20.78 38.01
N SER A 4 -2.50 -21.18 38.59
CA SER A 4 -1.23 -20.43 38.51
C SER A 4 -0.67 -20.34 37.09
N ARG A 5 -0.90 -21.35 36.24
CA ARG A 5 -0.48 -21.35 34.84
C ARG A 5 -1.38 -20.45 33.98
N LEU A 6 -2.68 -20.38 34.28
CA LEU A 6 -3.62 -19.47 33.64
C LEU A 6 -3.33 -18.00 33.98
N PHE A 7 -3.00 -17.70 35.24
CA PHE A 7 -2.57 -16.36 35.62
C PHE A 7 -1.25 -15.94 34.97
N ALA A 8 -0.27 -16.83 34.89
CA ALA A 8 1.00 -16.54 34.21
C ALA A 8 0.81 -16.31 32.70
N ALA A 9 -0.05 -17.10 32.04
CA ALA A 9 -0.38 -16.91 30.63
C ALA A 9 -1.14 -15.60 30.36
N ALA A 10 -2.09 -15.24 31.23
CA ALA A 10 -2.81 -13.98 31.15
C ALA A 10 -1.87 -12.77 31.34
N LEU A 11 -0.96 -12.84 32.33
CA LEU A 11 0.01 -11.76 32.58
C LEU A 11 0.97 -11.59 31.38
N ALA A 12 1.46 -12.70 30.81
CA ALA A 12 2.32 -12.66 29.62
C ALA A 12 1.61 -12.08 28.39
N ALA A 13 0.33 -12.39 28.20
CA ALA A 13 -0.48 -11.79 27.14
C ALA A 13 -0.65 -10.27 27.33
N LEU A 14 -0.88 -9.81 28.56
CA LEU A 14 -0.97 -8.37 28.90
C LEU A 14 0.34 -7.62 28.60
N PHE A 15 1.50 -8.23 28.86
CA PHE A 15 2.81 -7.62 28.55
C PHE A 15 3.12 -7.53 27.05
N LEU A 16 2.50 -8.36 26.20
CA LEU A 16 2.71 -8.34 24.75
C LEU A 16 1.71 -7.46 24.01
N ILE A 17 0.48 -7.35 24.49
CA ILE A 17 -0.61 -6.60 23.81
C ILE A 17 -0.47 -5.09 24.01
N ALA A 18 -0.10 -4.64 25.22
CA ALA A 18 0.06 -3.21 25.53
C ALA A 18 1.11 -2.49 24.65
N PRO A 19 2.33 -3.03 24.43
CA PRO A 19 3.32 -2.36 23.58
C PRO A 19 2.90 -2.34 22.10
N ALA A 20 2.27 -3.39 21.58
CA ALA A 20 1.76 -3.40 20.21
C ALA A 20 0.68 -2.31 19.99
N ALA A 21 -0.31 -2.21 20.88
CA ALA A 21 -1.35 -1.20 20.79
C ALA A 21 -0.80 0.25 20.89
N ALA A 22 0.23 0.46 21.72
CA ALA A 22 0.90 1.76 21.82
C ALA A 22 1.63 2.12 20.51
N THR A 23 2.28 1.13 19.87
CA THR A 23 2.94 1.36 18.57
C THR A 23 1.96 1.68 17.44
N ASP A 24 0.79 1.04 17.39
CA ASP A 24 -0.21 1.35 16.38
C ASP A 24 -0.84 2.74 16.59
N ALA A 25 -1.04 3.15 17.86
CA ALA A 25 -1.54 4.48 18.18
C ALA A 25 -0.55 5.60 17.80
N GLU A 26 0.75 5.38 18.04
CA GLU A 26 1.80 6.31 17.61
C GLU A 26 1.90 6.39 16.08
N LEU A 27 1.84 5.24 15.40
CA LEU A 27 1.81 5.18 13.94
C LEU A 27 0.61 5.93 13.36
N ALA A 28 -0.58 5.75 13.94
CA ALA A 28 -1.79 6.45 13.50
C ALA A 28 -1.68 7.97 13.69
N LYS A 29 -1.07 8.41 14.81
CA LYS A 29 -0.81 9.84 15.05
C LYS A 29 0.15 10.42 14.00
N LEU A 30 1.24 9.72 13.69
CA LEU A 30 2.19 10.13 12.65
C LEU A 30 1.54 10.15 11.26
N ALA A 31 0.73 9.14 10.94
CA ALA A 31 0.01 9.03 9.69
C ALA A 31 -0.96 10.19 9.45
N ARG A 32 -1.47 10.83 10.51
CA ARG A 32 -2.35 12.02 10.43
C ARG A 32 -1.61 13.36 10.42
N SER A 33 -0.32 13.37 10.70
CA SER A 33 0.47 14.60 10.69
C SER A 33 0.67 15.13 9.25
N PRO A 34 0.75 16.46 9.06
CA PRO A 34 1.14 17.05 7.78
C PRO A 34 2.67 17.08 7.63
N GLY A 35 3.14 17.41 6.43
CA GLY A 35 4.56 17.61 6.13
C GLY A 35 5.27 16.33 5.71
N THR A 36 6.45 16.10 6.26
CA THR A 36 7.32 14.97 5.92
C THR A 36 7.68 14.19 7.18
N PRO A 37 6.71 13.57 7.87
CA PRO A 37 6.98 12.89 9.12
C PRO A 37 7.99 11.76 8.92
N ASP A 38 8.87 11.60 9.91
CA ASP A 38 9.71 10.42 10.02
C ASP A 38 8.85 9.28 10.59
N ILE A 39 8.71 8.20 9.83
CA ILE A 39 7.89 7.06 10.22
C ILE A 39 8.81 5.91 10.60
N PRO A 40 8.83 5.49 11.88
CA PRO A 40 9.71 4.43 12.33
C PRO A 40 9.61 3.17 11.47
N GLY A 41 10.75 2.69 10.99
CA GLY A 41 10.85 1.50 10.13
C GLY A 41 10.55 1.73 8.64
N LEU A 42 10.23 2.96 8.22
CA LEU A 42 10.12 3.34 6.81
C LEU A 42 11.18 4.36 6.42
N LYS A 43 11.92 4.06 5.35
CA LYS A 43 12.77 5.05 4.68
C LYS A 43 11.95 5.74 3.60
N ILE A 44 11.43 6.93 3.90
CA ILE A 44 10.61 7.70 2.96
C ILE A 44 11.42 8.85 2.35
N VAL A 45 11.39 8.93 1.03
CA VAL A 45 11.86 10.07 0.25
C VAL A 45 10.64 10.84 -0.23
N TRP A 46 10.49 12.06 0.29
CA TRP A 46 9.38 12.94 -0.01
C TRP A 46 9.69 13.78 -1.25
N LEU A 47 8.97 13.55 -2.36
CA LEU A 47 8.95 14.45 -3.51
C LEU A 47 7.79 15.44 -3.41
N ALA A 48 6.70 15.03 -2.75
CA ALA A 48 5.61 15.88 -2.33
C ALA A 48 5.33 15.66 -0.84
N PRO A 49 5.33 16.71 0.01
CA PRO A 49 4.95 16.59 1.42
C PRO A 49 3.45 16.31 1.54
N TRP A 50 3.06 15.69 2.64
CA TRP A 50 1.67 15.59 3.05
C TRP A 50 1.09 16.96 3.42
N GLY A 51 -0.17 17.16 3.07
CA GLY A 51 -0.98 18.26 3.52
C GLY A 51 -1.81 17.91 4.76
N ASP A 52 -2.79 18.77 5.03
CA ASP A 52 -3.89 18.47 5.92
C ASP A 52 -4.72 17.33 5.32
N VAL A 53 -4.84 16.24 6.08
CA VAL A 53 -5.55 15.04 5.64
C VAL A 53 -7.03 15.31 5.32
N ALA A 54 -7.64 16.30 5.96
CA ALA A 54 -9.02 16.72 5.66
C ALA A 54 -9.16 17.37 4.26
N LYS A 55 -8.03 17.73 3.63
CA LYS A 55 -7.95 18.28 2.26
C LYS A 55 -7.33 17.31 1.27
N ALA A 56 -7.00 16.09 1.70
CA ALA A 56 -6.58 15.03 0.80
C ALA A 56 -7.74 14.66 -0.14
N HIS A 57 -7.40 14.03 -1.25
CA HIS A 57 -8.41 13.41 -2.10
C HIS A 57 -9.11 12.28 -1.33
N ALA A 58 -10.38 12.02 -1.65
CA ALA A 58 -11.20 11.03 -0.94
C ALA A 58 -10.79 9.60 -1.32
N TRP A 59 -9.67 9.14 -0.76
CA TRP A 59 -9.17 7.78 -0.93
C TRP A 59 -9.96 6.82 -0.05
N HIS A 60 -10.58 5.82 -0.66
CA HIS A 60 -11.35 4.77 0.02
C HIS A 60 -10.73 3.39 -0.15
N ASN A 61 -9.77 3.26 -1.06
CA ASN A 61 -9.13 2.01 -1.43
C ASN A 61 -7.63 2.20 -1.60
N ILE A 62 -6.88 1.12 -1.46
CA ILE A 62 -5.47 1.04 -1.88
C ILE A 62 -5.38 0.03 -3.01
N ILE A 63 -4.74 0.42 -4.12
CA ILE A 63 -4.37 -0.51 -5.20
C ILE A 63 -2.86 -0.69 -5.18
N VAL A 64 -2.44 -1.94 -5.10
CA VAL A 64 -1.03 -2.32 -5.14
C VAL A 64 -0.68 -2.87 -6.52
N HIS A 65 0.44 -2.39 -7.03
CA HIS A 65 1.00 -2.68 -8.34
C HIS A 65 2.41 -3.27 -8.22
N GLN A 66 2.90 -3.86 -9.31
CA GLN A 66 4.28 -4.32 -9.44
C GLN A 66 4.76 -4.11 -10.88
N THR A 67 5.85 -3.36 -11.08
CA THR A 67 6.01 -2.54 -12.31
C THR A 67 6.49 -3.31 -13.54
N GLU A 68 6.73 -4.62 -13.46
CA GLU A 68 7.44 -5.38 -14.51
C GLU A 68 8.74 -4.70 -14.97
N GLY A 69 9.33 -3.91 -14.08
CA GLY A 69 10.41 -2.98 -14.38
C GLY A 69 11.75 -3.48 -13.85
N PRO A 70 12.88 -2.91 -14.32
CA PRO A 70 14.18 -3.23 -13.74
C PRO A 70 14.25 -2.74 -12.28
N THR A 71 15.03 -3.44 -11.47
CA THR A 71 15.46 -2.97 -10.15
C THR A 71 16.05 -1.56 -10.24
N GLY A 72 15.74 -0.67 -9.28
CA GLY A 72 16.22 0.71 -9.28
C GLY A 72 15.30 1.69 -10.03
N SER A 73 14.16 1.23 -10.56
CA SER A 73 13.26 2.06 -11.35
C SER A 73 12.30 2.92 -10.53
N ALA A 74 12.10 2.65 -9.24
CA ALA A 74 11.12 3.38 -8.41
C ALA A 74 11.49 4.86 -8.31
N ARG A 75 12.78 5.17 -8.11
CA ARG A 75 13.25 6.57 -8.01
C ARG A 75 12.96 7.38 -9.26
N GLY A 76 13.24 6.79 -10.42
CA GLY A 76 12.99 7.42 -11.72
C GLY A 76 11.50 7.60 -11.98
N GLY A 77 10.70 6.53 -11.73
CA GLY A 77 9.24 6.57 -11.85
C GLY A 77 8.61 7.64 -10.96
N ALA A 78 9.03 7.70 -9.70
CA ALA A 78 8.58 8.71 -8.75
C ALA A 78 8.94 10.13 -9.18
N ALA A 79 10.16 10.36 -9.68
CA ALA A 79 10.58 11.69 -10.15
C ALA A 79 9.78 12.14 -11.38
N GLU A 80 9.52 11.24 -12.34
CA GLU A 80 8.70 11.56 -13.51
C GLU A 80 7.23 11.76 -13.18
N GLN A 81 6.71 11.00 -12.20
CA GLN A 81 5.37 11.22 -11.67
C GLN A 81 5.25 12.56 -10.95
N ALA A 82 6.23 12.93 -10.12
CA ALA A 82 6.25 14.21 -9.42
C ALA A 82 6.23 15.41 -10.39
N LYS A 83 6.96 15.30 -11.52
CA LYS A 83 6.96 16.32 -12.59
C LYS A 83 5.61 16.43 -13.30
N ASN A 84 4.92 15.31 -13.49
CA ASN A 84 3.66 15.24 -14.23
C ASN A 84 2.60 14.44 -13.46
N PRO A 85 2.01 14.98 -12.37
CA PRO A 85 1.21 14.21 -11.41
C PRO A 85 0.03 13.40 -11.98
N THR A 86 -0.55 13.83 -13.10
CA THR A 86 -1.70 13.19 -13.74
C THR A 86 -1.33 12.14 -14.80
N ARG A 87 -0.03 11.91 -15.05
CA ARG A 87 0.43 10.85 -15.96
C ARG A 87 0.03 9.47 -15.43
N ARG A 88 0.09 8.47 -16.32
CA ARG A 88 -0.05 7.06 -15.93
C ARG A 88 1.07 6.68 -14.96
N GLY A 89 0.65 6.14 -13.83
CA GLY A 89 1.49 5.80 -12.69
C GLY A 89 0.74 6.08 -11.39
N VAL A 90 1.45 5.92 -10.27
CA VAL A 90 0.86 5.88 -8.92
C VAL A 90 1.29 7.05 -8.05
N THR A 91 0.65 7.20 -6.88
CA THR A 91 1.04 8.20 -5.89
C THR A 91 2.32 7.82 -5.14
N VAL A 92 2.53 6.54 -4.85
CA VAL A 92 3.61 6.04 -3.99
C VAL A 92 4.39 4.94 -4.70
N TRP A 93 5.72 5.04 -4.72
CA TRP A 93 6.59 4.02 -5.31
C TRP A 93 7.43 3.34 -4.23
N VAL A 94 7.73 2.05 -4.38
CA VAL A 94 8.54 1.26 -3.45
C VAL A 94 9.66 0.56 -4.20
N GLU A 95 10.90 0.88 -3.86
CA GLU A 95 12.09 0.29 -4.45
C GLU A 95 12.40 -1.09 -3.87
N THR A 96 13.21 -1.89 -4.57
CA THR A 96 13.61 -3.23 -4.12
C THR A 96 14.40 -3.23 -2.80
N ASP A 97 14.97 -2.09 -2.39
CA ASP A 97 15.64 -1.92 -1.09
C ASP A 97 14.68 -1.48 0.03
N GLY A 98 13.38 -1.39 -0.25
CA GLY A 98 12.36 -0.93 0.70
C GLY A 98 12.22 0.59 0.82
N THR A 99 12.99 1.38 0.06
CA THR A 99 12.81 2.84 0.03
C THR A 99 11.45 3.19 -0.58
N VAL A 100 10.68 3.99 0.15
CA VAL A 100 9.39 4.51 -0.31
C VAL A 100 9.58 5.91 -0.87
N TYR A 101 9.09 6.17 -2.07
CA TYR A 101 9.05 7.50 -2.67
C TYR A 101 7.61 8.00 -2.66
N TRP A 102 7.35 9.08 -1.93
CA TRP A 102 6.07 9.77 -1.99
C TRP A 102 6.09 10.77 -3.14
N ALA A 103 5.54 10.39 -4.28
CA ALA A 103 5.77 11.09 -5.55
C ALA A 103 4.81 12.26 -5.78
N VAL A 104 3.55 12.12 -5.39
CA VAL A 104 2.48 13.06 -5.76
C VAL A 104 1.75 13.57 -4.52
N ALA A 105 1.38 14.85 -4.53
CA ALA A 105 0.55 15.43 -3.49
C ALA A 105 -0.79 14.68 -3.40
N GLU A 106 -1.20 14.31 -2.20
CA GLU A 106 -2.34 13.41 -1.95
C GLU A 106 -3.72 13.97 -2.32
N ASN A 107 -3.80 15.24 -2.72
CA ASN A 107 -5.00 15.88 -3.26
C ASN A 107 -5.07 15.79 -4.81
N LEU A 108 -4.07 15.21 -5.46
CA LEU A 108 -4.03 14.97 -6.90
C LEU A 108 -4.23 13.48 -7.20
N VAL A 109 -4.77 13.19 -8.38
CA VAL A 109 -5.14 11.83 -8.79
C VAL A 109 -4.30 11.37 -9.99
N PRO A 110 -3.33 10.46 -9.79
CA PRO A 110 -2.64 9.77 -10.88
C PRO A 110 -3.56 8.79 -11.62
N THR A 111 -3.16 8.34 -12.82
CA THR A 111 -3.99 7.49 -13.69
C THR A 111 -3.66 5.99 -13.65
N HIS A 112 -3.23 5.47 -12.49
CA HIS A 112 -2.83 4.06 -12.31
C HIS A 112 -3.93 3.04 -12.60
N GLY A 113 -5.16 3.31 -12.12
CA GLY A 113 -6.32 2.45 -12.33
C GLY A 113 -7.04 2.68 -13.66
N ASP A 114 -6.48 3.46 -14.59
CA ASP A 114 -7.12 3.71 -15.88
C ASP A 114 -7.12 2.47 -16.77
N GLY A 115 -8.33 2.01 -17.10
CA GLY A 115 -8.57 0.77 -17.83
C GLY A 115 -8.93 -0.41 -16.91
N ALA A 116 -8.70 -0.28 -15.59
CA ALA A 116 -9.01 -1.25 -14.56
C ALA A 116 -10.49 -1.26 -14.19
N ASN A 117 -11.35 -1.62 -15.15
CA ASN A 117 -12.80 -1.71 -14.95
C ASN A 117 -13.53 -2.31 -16.16
N ARG A 118 -13.01 -3.41 -16.70
CA ARG A 118 -13.62 -4.11 -17.83
C ARG A 118 -14.52 -5.23 -17.33
N ASN A 119 -15.63 -5.47 -18.05
CA ASN A 119 -16.62 -6.51 -17.77
C ASN A 119 -16.79 -7.40 -19.01
N ASP A 120 -15.68 -7.91 -19.52
CA ASP A 120 -15.64 -8.97 -20.52
C ASP A 120 -15.22 -10.27 -19.81
N ASN A 121 -16.08 -11.30 -19.85
CA ASN A 121 -16.02 -12.57 -19.07
C ASN A 121 -14.77 -13.47 -19.30
N LYS A 122 -13.66 -12.92 -19.79
CA LYS A 122 -12.56 -13.68 -20.37
C LYS A 122 -11.37 -13.88 -19.40
N TYR A 123 -11.24 -13.16 -18.28
CA TYR A 123 -10.31 -13.42 -17.15
C TYR A 123 -10.79 -12.76 -15.84
N ILE A 124 -10.46 -13.37 -14.68
CA ILE A 124 -10.81 -13.06 -13.25
C ILE A 124 -12.16 -12.34 -13.00
N ASP A 125 -13.05 -12.99 -12.25
CA ASP A 125 -14.32 -12.38 -11.81
C ASP A 125 -14.06 -11.15 -10.92
N ASN A 126 -14.32 -9.96 -11.44
CA ASN A 126 -14.19 -8.69 -10.75
C ASN A 126 -15.55 -8.08 -10.34
N ARG A 127 -16.65 -8.85 -10.35
CA ARG A 127 -18.01 -8.29 -10.10
C ARG A 127 -18.13 -7.49 -8.80
N THR A 128 -17.40 -7.88 -7.76
CA THR A 128 -17.42 -7.20 -6.45
C THR A 128 -16.63 -5.90 -6.42
N THR A 129 -15.70 -5.70 -7.37
CA THR A 129 -14.84 -4.52 -7.48
C THR A 129 -15.17 -3.64 -8.69
N TYR A 130 -15.93 -4.17 -9.66
CA TYR A 130 -16.34 -3.49 -10.90
C TYR A 130 -17.09 -2.19 -10.61
N ARG A 131 -16.53 -1.07 -11.09
CA ARG A 131 -16.99 0.32 -10.85
C ARG A 131 -17.03 0.73 -9.37
N GLN A 132 -16.50 -0.09 -8.47
CA GLN A 132 -16.42 0.21 -7.04
C GLN A 132 -15.00 0.63 -6.65
N VAL A 133 -13.97 0.00 -7.21
CA VAL A 133 -12.56 0.34 -6.99
C VAL A 133 -12.02 0.92 -8.28
N VAL A 134 -11.85 2.24 -8.31
CA VAL A 134 -11.50 3.00 -9.51
C VAL A 134 -10.37 3.98 -9.21
N ARG A 135 -9.72 4.50 -10.26
CA ARG A 135 -8.69 5.54 -10.15
C ARG A 135 -9.07 6.64 -9.15
N ASP A 136 -10.29 7.17 -9.27
CA ASP A 136 -10.71 8.36 -8.54
C ASP A 136 -11.09 8.08 -7.07
N ASN A 137 -10.98 6.84 -6.56
CA ASN A 137 -11.20 6.55 -5.15
C ASN A 137 -10.13 5.63 -4.54
N ALA A 138 -9.04 5.39 -5.27
CA ALA A 138 -7.99 4.48 -4.85
C ALA A 138 -6.60 5.11 -4.96
N ILE A 139 -5.85 5.07 -3.87
CA ILE A 139 -4.44 5.46 -3.90
C ILE A 139 -3.60 4.30 -4.44
N GLY A 140 -2.75 4.59 -5.43
CA GLY A 140 -1.87 3.60 -6.04
C GLY A 140 -0.53 3.48 -5.30
N VAL A 141 -0.05 2.26 -5.14
CA VAL A 141 1.29 1.92 -4.62
C VAL A 141 1.99 0.98 -5.59
N GLU A 142 3.15 1.37 -6.11
CA GLU A 142 3.88 0.64 -7.14
C GLU A 142 5.18 0.05 -6.61
N PHE A 143 5.33 -1.26 -6.70
CA PHE A 143 6.55 -1.96 -6.29
C PHE A 143 7.44 -2.20 -7.52
N ALA A 144 8.58 -1.53 -7.55
CA ALA A 144 9.55 -1.69 -8.62
C ALA A 144 10.24 -3.06 -8.57
N GLY A 145 10.69 -3.52 -9.74
CA GLY A 145 11.42 -4.78 -9.90
C GLY A 145 10.59 -5.87 -10.56
N ASN A 146 11.10 -7.10 -10.43
CA ASN A 146 10.68 -8.37 -11.04
C ASN A 146 10.94 -8.55 -12.54
N TYR A 147 11.43 -7.56 -13.29
CA TYR A 147 11.95 -7.87 -14.64
C TYR A 147 13.25 -8.68 -14.55
N PRO A 148 13.46 -9.72 -15.37
CA PRO A 148 12.57 -10.23 -16.43
C PRO A 148 11.59 -11.34 -16.00
N ASP A 149 11.61 -11.74 -14.73
CA ASP A 149 10.73 -12.78 -14.18
C ASP A 149 9.54 -12.19 -13.43
N VAL A 150 8.44 -11.95 -14.14
CA VAL A 150 7.20 -11.39 -13.58
C VAL A 150 6.54 -12.28 -12.50
N THR A 151 7.02 -13.51 -12.32
CA THR A 151 6.58 -14.40 -11.24
C THR A 151 7.36 -14.19 -9.95
N ALA A 152 8.50 -13.49 -10.01
CA ALA A 152 9.26 -13.12 -8.83
C ALA A 152 8.46 -12.14 -7.97
N GLY A 153 8.32 -12.49 -6.69
CA GLY A 153 7.64 -11.64 -5.73
C GLY A 153 8.51 -10.47 -5.24
N PRO A 154 7.95 -9.63 -4.35
CA PRO A 154 8.67 -8.55 -3.71
C PRO A 154 9.86 -9.06 -2.89
N THR A 155 10.88 -8.22 -2.76
CA THR A 155 12.02 -8.49 -1.87
C THR A 155 11.61 -8.45 -0.40
N GLU A 156 12.45 -9.00 0.48
CA GLU A 156 12.23 -8.92 1.93
C GLU A 156 12.15 -7.47 2.44
N ALA A 157 12.95 -6.56 1.86
CA ALA A 157 12.94 -5.15 2.23
C ALA A 157 11.65 -4.45 1.78
N GLN A 158 11.14 -4.78 0.59
CA GLN A 158 9.83 -4.33 0.13
C GLN A 158 8.71 -4.84 1.03
N VAL A 159 8.77 -6.11 1.43
CA VAL A 159 7.80 -6.71 2.35
C VAL A 159 7.83 -6.01 3.72
N ALA A 160 9.02 -5.76 4.27
CA ALA A 160 9.18 -5.06 5.54
C ALA A 160 8.63 -3.63 5.49
N ALA A 161 8.93 -2.89 4.43
CA ALA A 161 8.37 -1.56 4.19
C ALA A 161 6.85 -1.63 4.03
N TRP A 162 6.34 -2.60 3.26
CA TRP A 162 4.92 -2.71 2.99
C TRP A 162 4.08 -2.95 4.24
N LYS A 163 4.58 -3.78 5.16
CA LYS A 163 3.92 -4.07 6.43
C LYS A 163 3.62 -2.81 7.26
N ILE A 164 4.46 -1.79 7.19
CA ILE A 164 4.27 -0.52 7.89
C ILE A 164 3.50 0.46 7.00
N LEU A 165 3.86 0.57 5.72
CA LEU A 165 3.25 1.51 4.78
C LEU A 165 1.74 1.29 4.63
N VAL A 166 1.27 0.04 4.57
CA VAL A 166 -0.18 -0.23 4.45
C VAL A 166 -0.95 0.26 5.67
N LYS A 167 -0.39 0.09 6.88
CA LYS A 167 -0.99 0.60 8.13
C LYS A 167 -1.03 2.12 8.13
N VAL A 168 0.04 2.77 7.68
CA VAL A 168 0.12 4.23 7.54
C VAL A 168 -0.94 4.75 6.58
N LEU A 169 -1.05 4.19 5.38
CA LEU A 169 -2.04 4.62 4.38
C LEU A 169 -3.47 4.47 4.90
N ARG A 170 -3.75 3.35 5.55
CA ARG A 170 -5.06 3.09 6.15
C ARG A 170 -5.38 4.02 7.29
N ALA A 171 -4.44 4.21 8.22
CA ALA A 171 -4.61 5.13 9.33
C ALA A 171 -4.73 6.58 8.87
N ARG A 172 -4.06 6.97 7.77
CA ARG A 172 -4.14 8.31 7.20
C ARG A 172 -5.51 8.59 6.58
N TYR A 173 -6.02 7.68 5.75
CA TYR A 173 -7.24 7.94 4.96
C TYR A 173 -8.49 7.21 5.45
N ASP A 174 -8.43 6.59 6.64
CA ASP A 174 -9.53 5.77 7.19
C ASP A 174 -9.93 4.58 6.30
N ILE A 175 -8.96 3.97 5.62
CA ILE A 175 -9.22 2.86 4.69
C ILE A 175 -9.34 1.54 5.47
N PRO A 176 -10.44 0.78 5.31
CA PRO A 176 -10.62 -0.53 5.93
C PRO A 176 -9.58 -1.58 5.47
N LEU A 177 -9.39 -2.63 6.25
CA LEU A 177 -8.39 -3.68 5.97
C LEU A 177 -8.68 -4.42 4.66
N ASP A 178 -9.95 -4.71 4.41
CA ASP A 178 -10.46 -5.40 3.23
C ASP A 178 -10.49 -4.51 1.98
N HIS A 179 -10.18 -3.22 2.11
CA HIS A 179 -10.11 -2.24 1.02
C HIS A 179 -8.70 -2.08 0.41
N VAL A 180 -7.84 -3.10 0.58
CA VAL A 180 -6.56 -3.20 -0.12
C VAL A 180 -6.66 -4.23 -1.23
N TYR A 181 -6.37 -3.83 -2.47
CA TYR A 181 -6.56 -4.65 -3.66
C TYR A 181 -5.27 -4.75 -4.46
N ALA A 182 -5.05 -5.90 -5.10
CA ALA A 182 -4.09 -6.00 -6.19
C ALA A 182 -4.71 -5.41 -7.45
N HIS A 183 -3.90 -4.84 -8.34
CA HIS A 183 -4.40 -4.33 -9.62
C HIS A 183 -5.13 -5.41 -10.43
N ASN A 184 -4.62 -6.65 -10.40
CA ASN A 184 -5.27 -7.81 -11.04
C ASN A 184 -6.64 -8.20 -10.46
N TRP A 185 -7.01 -7.74 -9.26
CA TRP A 185 -8.32 -8.05 -8.67
C TRP A 185 -9.42 -7.07 -9.11
N ILE A 186 -9.01 -5.96 -9.73
CA ILE A 186 -9.90 -4.88 -10.13
C ILE A 186 -9.88 -4.66 -11.66
N ASP A 187 -8.78 -4.99 -12.32
CA ASP A 187 -8.66 -5.00 -13.78
C ASP A 187 -8.77 -6.42 -14.33
N TYR A 188 -9.20 -6.47 -15.58
CA TYR A 188 -9.14 -7.62 -16.44
C TYR A 188 -7.68 -7.89 -16.87
N LYS A 189 -7.02 -8.80 -16.17
CA LYS A 189 -5.65 -9.25 -16.47
C LYS A 189 -5.62 -10.77 -16.65
N ASP A 190 -4.63 -11.25 -17.41
CA ASP A 190 -4.40 -12.69 -17.57
C ASP A 190 -4.16 -13.33 -16.20
N ALA A 191 -4.87 -14.43 -15.89
CA ALA A 191 -4.81 -15.08 -14.59
C ALA A 191 -3.42 -15.66 -14.24
N ARG A 192 -2.52 -15.81 -15.23
CA ARG A 192 -1.15 -16.28 -15.03
C ARG A 192 -0.22 -15.20 -14.49
N TYR A 193 -0.61 -13.95 -14.63
CA TYR A 193 0.13 -12.81 -14.13
C TYR A 193 -0.58 -12.29 -12.88
N CYS A 194 0.16 -11.84 -11.87
CA CYS A 194 -0.47 -11.04 -10.84
C CYS A 194 0.36 -9.85 -10.37
N GLU A 195 -0.06 -8.67 -10.82
CA GLU A 195 0.39 -7.37 -10.40
C GLU A 195 -0.11 -7.09 -8.96
N GLY A 196 0.72 -7.43 -7.98
CA GLY A 196 0.48 -7.10 -6.57
C GLY A 196 -0.38 -8.09 -5.76
N CYS A 197 -0.76 -9.28 -6.27
CA CYS A 197 -1.59 -10.25 -5.51
C CYS A 197 -0.96 -10.60 -4.17
N TRP A 198 0.33 -10.93 -4.18
CA TRP A 198 1.02 -11.35 -2.97
C TRP A 198 1.02 -10.19 -1.96
N LEU A 199 1.37 -8.99 -2.40
CA LEU A 199 1.38 -7.78 -1.56
C LEU A 199 -0.01 -7.44 -1.00
N ALA A 200 -1.07 -7.50 -1.81
CA ALA A 200 -2.43 -7.25 -1.35
C ALA A 200 -2.92 -8.33 -0.38
N THR A 201 -2.56 -9.59 -0.60
CA THR A 201 -2.84 -10.70 0.32
C THR A 201 -2.15 -10.47 1.66
N LEU A 202 -0.86 -10.13 1.64
CA LEU A 202 -0.09 -9.85 2.85
C LEU A 202 -0.63 -8.64 3.61
N ALA A 203 -1.03 -7.58 2.89
CA ALA A 203 -1.67 -6.40 3.49
C ALA A 203 -2.93 -6.76 4.28
N ARG A 204 -3.77 -7.63 3.72
CA ARG A 204 -5.00 -8.10 4.39
C ARG A 204 -4.73 -9.01 5.59
N THR A 205 -3.55 -9.63 5.66
CA THR A 205 -3.13 -10.45 6.81
C THR A 205 -2.48 -9.63 7.93
N TRP A 206 -1.74 -8.56 7.59
CA TRP A 206 -0.93 -7.80 8.56
C TRP A 206 -1.52 -6.47 8.99
N GLY A 207 -2.57 -6.00 8.31
CA GLY A 207 -3.07 -4.66 8.56
C GLY A 207 -3.82 -4.50 9.88
N GLU A 208 -3.93 -5.51 10.74
CA GLU A 208 -4.37 -5.27 12.13
C GLU A 208 -3.46 -4.28 12.85
#